data_AF-A0A810NVX2-F1
#
_entry.id   AF-A0A810NVX2-F1
#
_cell.length_a   1.000
_cell.length_b   1.000
_cell.length_c   1.000
_cell.angle_alpha   90.00
_cell.angle_beta   90.00
_cell.angle_gamma   90.00
#
_symmetry.space_group_name_H-M   'P 1'
#
loop_
_entity.id
_entity.type
_entity.pdbx_description
1 polymer ?
#
loop_
_entity_poly.entity_id
_entity_poly.type
_entity_poly.pdbx_seq_one_letter_code
_entity_poly.pdbx_strand_id
1 'polypeptide(L)'
;MFFRRRTEQARALRYMAYVSDTKIDMLISQIQEPLRRSIATELKLDLKLIGLTLNADSPLRQQSRIEKVALVEDYLARHQQVGDLTATQGYVRARLNMDWAPLSDIEPGRADAEKITFFCGYTPDLLVVLSGSTAHLLGTPVEPAATPGSQPYAIRRALQPVAPQGTGLDEQAETDTVRSLADGIAATAKAVFQTPQPVQFLARCISRGPLPDGSQRPAYLLGSPLYVEMVDF
;
A
#
# COMPACT_ATOMS: atom_id res chain seq x y z
N MET A 1 32.38 -10.91 -15.30
CA MET A 1 32.55 -10.55 -13.88
C MET A 1 31.66 -9.34 -13.61
N PHE A 2 30.38 -9.56 -13.26
CA PHE A 2 29.42 -8.48 -13.04
C PHE A 2 29.22 -8.31 -11.53
N PHE A 3 29.56 -7.12 -11.04
CA PHE A 3 29.40 -6.73 -9.65
C PHE A 3 27.91 -6.71 -9.28
N ARG A 4 27.50 -7.71 -8.48
CA ARG A 4 26.26 -7.73 -7.71
C ARG A 4 26.31 -6.53 -6.76
N ARG A 5 25.54 -5.46 -7.03
CA ARG A 5 25.42 -4.32 -6.11
C ARG A 5 24.78 -4.83 -4.81
N ARG A 6 25.66 -5.00 -3.83
CA ARG A 6 25.42 -5.36 -2.45
C ARG A 6 25.11 -4.06 -1.71
N THR A 7 23.84 -3.66 -1.64
CA THR A 7 23.38 -2.56 -0.77
C THR A 7 21.87 -2.66 -0.51
N GLU A 8 21.48 -3.67 0.27
CA GLU A 8 20.53 -3.47 1.37
C GLU A 8 21.13 -4.27 2.51
N GLN A 9 21.71 -3.56 3.50
CA GLN A 9 22.01 -4.18 4.78
C GLN A 9 20.73 -4.87 5.25
N ALA A 10 20.82 -6.14 5.60
CA ALA A 10 19.73 -6.87 6.23
C ALA A 10 19.24 -6.03 7.43
N ARG A 11 18.08 -5.38 7.30
CA ARG A 11 17.47 -4.65 8.40
C ARG A 11 17.15 -5.65 9.49
N ALA A 12 17.83 -5.50 10.63
CA ALA A 12 17.74 -6.40 11.77
C ALA A 12 16.31 -6.49 12.34
N LEU A 13 15.45 -5.49 12.07
CA LEU A 13 14.02 -5.50 12.37
C LEU A 13 13.27 -4.73 11.27
N ARG A 14 12.17 -5.29 10.77
CA ARG A 14 11.27 -4.62 9.81
C ARG A 14 10.01 -4.17 10.54
N TYR A 15 9.83 -2.86 10.70
CA TYR A 15 8.66 -2.28 11.36
C TYR A 15 7.52 -2.09 10.36
N MET A 16 6.71 -3.13 10.20
CA MET A 16 5.58 -3.10 9.26
C MET A 16 4.43 -2.24 9.82
N ALA A 17 3.96 -1.26 9.04
CA ALA A 17 2.74 -0.51 9.33
C ALA A 17 1.52 -1.18 8.70
N TYR A 18 1.70 -1.80 7.54
CA TYR A 18 0.65 -2.47 6.77
C TYR A 18 1.19 -3.73 6.10
N VAL A 19 0.46 -4.84 6.15
CA VAL A 19 0.75 -6.05 5.35
C VAL A 19 -0.55 -6.72 4.91
N SER A 20 -0.75 -6.86 3.60
CA SER A 20 -1.89 -7.60 3.06
C SER A 20 -1.56 -9.09 2.92
N ASP A 21 -1.73 -9.84 4.01
CA ASP A 21 -1.52 -11.29 4.03
C ASP A 21 -2.32 -11.99 2.91
N THR A 22 -3.57 -11.56 2.66
CA THR A 22 -4.40 -12.09 1.57
C THR A 22 -3.76 -11.94 0.19
N LYS A 23 -3.23 -10.75 -0.15
CA LYS A 23 -2.57 -10.53 -1.45
C LYS A 23 -1.28 -11.33 -1.56
N ILE A 24 -0.53 -11.43 -0.47
CA ILE A 24 0.70 -12.22 -0.40
C ILE A 24 0.39 -13.70 -0.64
N ASP A 25 -0.59 -14.26 0.05
CA ASP A 25 -0.99 -15.67 -0.09
C ASP A 25 -1.52 -15.97 -1.50
N MET A 26 -2.31 -15.05 -2.07
CA MET A 26 -2.75 -15.15 -3.47
C MET A 26 -1.58 -15.20 -4.44
N LEU A 27 -0.56 -14.35 -4.26
CA LEU A 27 0.64 -14.37 -5.11
C LEU A 27 1.42 -15.67 -4.95
N ILE A 28 1.62 -16.12 -3.71
CA ILE A 28 2.32 -17.39 -3.42
C ILE A 28 1.63 -18.59 -4.06
N SER A 29 0.31 -18.61 -4.10
CA SER A 29 -0.46 -19.69 -4.74
C SER A 29 -0.29 -19.76 -6.27
N GLN A 30 0.13 -18.65 -6.90
CA GLN A 30 0.35 -18.56 -8.35
C GLN A 30 1.79 -18.92 -8.76
N ILE A 31 2.73 -19.01 -7.79
CA ILE A 31 4.11 -19.40 -8.06
C ILE A 31 4.19 -20.92 -8.18
N GLN A 32 4.74 -21.42 -9.29
CA GLN A 32 4.93 -22.85 -9.50
C GLN A 32 5.79 -23.48 -8.38
N GLU A 33 5.39 -24.67 -7.93
CA GLU A 33 6.00 -25.34 -6.77
C GLU A 33 7.53 -25.47 -6.83
N PRO A 34 8.16 -25.86 -7.97
CA PRO A 34 9.62 -25.99 -8.02
C PRO A 34 10.32 -24.64 -7.81
N LEU A 35 9.79 -23.58 -8.42
CA LEU A 35 10.33 -22.23 -8.31
C LEU A 35 10.15 -21.68 -6.89
N ARG A 36 8.96 -21.90 -6.30
CA ARG A 36 8.66 -21.52 -4.91
C ARG A 36 9.63 -22.16 -3.92
N ARG A 37 9.93 -23.46 -4.08
CA ARG A 37 10.88 -24.18 -3.22
C ARG A 37 12.32 -23.68 -3.41
N SER A 38 12.72 -23.37 -4.64
CA SER A 38 14.05 -22.80 -4.92
C SER A 38 14.25 -21.49 -4.17
N ILE A 39 13.32 -20.54 -4.35
CA ILE A 39 13.35 -19.23 -3.69
C ILE A 39 13.32 -19.38 -2.16
N ALA A 40 12.41 -20.21 -1.64
CA ALA A 40 12.31 -20.43 -0.19
C ALA A 40 13.58 -21.04 0.42
N THR A 41 14.27 -21.92 -0.31
CA THR A 41 15.53 -22.52 0.15
C THR A 41 16.64 -21.48 0.22
N GLU A 42 16.78 -20.66 -0.84
CA GLU A 42 17.75 -19.56 -0.88
C GLU A 42 17.52 -18.58 0.29
N LEU A 43 16.28 -18.12 0.48
CA LEU A 43 15.92 -17.21 1.56
C LEU A 43 16.16 -17.79 2.95
N LYS A 44 15.87 -19.08 3.16
CA LYS A 44 16.09 -19.73 4.46
C LYS A 44 17.58 -19.79 4.82
N LEU A 45 18.47 -19.93 3.84
CA LEU A 45 19.90 -19.87 4.06
C LEU A 45 20.33 -18.46 4.47
N ASP A 46 19.85 -17.45 3.76
CA ASP A 46 20.15 -16.04 4.06
C ASP A 46 19.62 -15.63 5.44
N LEU A 47 18.37 -15.98 5.77
CA LEU A 47 17.74 -15.67 7.06
C LEU A 47 18.38 -16.39 8.24
N LYS A 48 18.87 -17.63 8.08
CA LYS A 48 19.59 -18.34 9.14
C LYS A 48 20.94 -17.72 9.47
N LEU A 49 21.65 -17.22 8.46
CA LEU A 49 22.90 -16.48 8.67
C LEU A 49 22.65 -15.19 9.48
N ILE A 50 21.50 -14.54 9.25
CA ILE A 50 21.06 -13.34 9.99
C ILE A 50 20.55 -13.71 11.41
N GLY A 51 19.79 -14.79 11.56
CA GLY A 51 19.27 -15.24 12.85
C GLY A 51 20.34 -15.72 13.83
N LEU A 52 21.51 -16.16 13.33
CA LEU A 52 22.68 -16.44 14.16
C LEU A 52 23.37 -15.17 14.69
N THR A 53 23.09 -14.01 14.10
CA THR A 53 23.66 -12.72 14.50
C THR A 53 22.74 -11.88 15.39
N LEU A 54 21.47 -12.27 15.57
CA LEU A 54 20.48 -11.55 16.37
C LEU A 54 19.83 -12.51 17.37
N ASN A 55 19.99 -12.25 18.67
CA ASN A 55 19.43 -13.08 19.74
C ASN A 55 17.89 -13.20 19.64
N ALA A 56 17.40 -14.42 19.91
CA ALA A 56 16.18 -15.00 19.36
C ALA A 56 14.92 -14.80 20.22
N ASP A 57 14.38 -13.58 20.30
CA ASP A 57 13.12 -13.29 21.02
C ASP A 57 12.03 -12.65 20.13
N SER A 58 11.92 -13.06 18.87
CA SER A 58 10.80 -12.61 18.01
C SER A 58 9.67 -13.65 17.97
N PRO A 59 8.39 -13.25 18.12
CA PRO A 59 7.27 -14.17 18.10
C PRO A 59 7.16 -14.90 16.75
N LEU A 60 7.14 -16.23 16.79
CA LEU A 60 7.15 -17.17 15.64
C LEU A 60 6.15 -16.84 14.50
N ARG A 61 5.07 -16.10 14.77
CA ARG A 61 4.10 -15.66 13.74
C ARG A 61 4.61 -14.52 12.86
N GLN A 62 5.44 -13.60 13.38
CA GLN A 62 6.01 -12.51 12.59
C GLN A 62 7.10 -13.04 11.64
N GLN A 63 7.84 -14.05 12.08
CA GLN A 63 8.85 -14.71 11.28
C GLN A 63 8.24 -15.32 10.00
N SER A 64 7.08 -15.98 10.09
CA SER A 64 6.42 -16.54 8.90
C SER A 64 5.86 -15.48 7.95
N ARG A 65 5.37 -14.34 8.46
CA ARG A 65 4.92 -13.22 7.61
C ARG A 65 6.08 -12.58 6.86
N ILE A 66 7.19 -12.30 7.54
CA ILE A 66 8.38 -11.70 6.93
C ILE A 66 8.96 -12.64 5.86
N GLU A 67 9.00 -13.95 6.13
CA GLU A 67 9.42 -14.96 5.15
C GLU A 67 8.55 -14.96 3.89
N LYS A 68 7.22 -14.90 4.04
CA LYS A 68 6.28 -14.80 2.91
C LYS A 68 6.47 -13.51 2.11
N VAL A 69 6.67 -12.38 2.78
CA VAL A 69 6.96 -11.09 2.13
C VAL A 69 8.26 -11.20 1.32
N ALA A 70 9.33 -11.72 1.93
CA ALA A 70 10.62 -11.89 1.26
C ALA A 70 10.53 -12.80 0.03
N LEU A 71 9.78 -13.90 0.12
CA LEU A 71 9.53 -14.81 -1.01
C LEU A 71 8.81 -14.10 -2.16
N VAL A 72 7.76 -13.33 -1.86
CA VAL A 72 7.04 -12.56 -2.88
C VAL A 72 7.91 -11.43 -3.45
N GLU A 73 8.66 -10.71 -2.63
CA GLU A 73 9.59 -9.66 -3.07
C GLU A 73 10.63 -10.21 -4.06
N ASP A 74 11.24 -11.35 -3.73
CA ASP A 74 12.24 -12.01 -4.57
C ASP A 74 11.65 -12.54 -5.87
N TYR A 75 10.49 -13.22 -5.81
CA TYR A 75 9.79 -13.68 -7.01
C TYR A 75 9.42 -12.52 -7.93
N LEU A 76 8.83 -11.44 -7.39
CA LEU A 76 8.46 -10.27 -8.18
C LEU A 76 9.69 -9.61 -8.79
N ALA A 77 10.80 -9.50 -8.06
CA ALA A 77 12.03 -8.92 -8.58
C ALA A 77 12.65 -9.73 -9.73
N ARG A 78 12.54 -11.07 -9.69
CA ARG A 78 13.10 -11.97 -10.72
C ARG A 78 12.20 -12.16 -11.93
N HIS A 79 10.88 -12.13 -11.73
CA HIS A 79 9.91 -12.61 -12.73
C HIS A 79 8.86 -11.58 -13.14
N GLN A 80 8.78 -10.42 -12.48
CA GLN A 80 7.82 -9.37 -12.78
C GLN A 80 8.52 -8.02 -12.93
N GLN A 81 7.82 -7.07 -13.55
CA GLN A 81 8.31 -5.70 -13.62
C GLN A 81 8.01 -4.99 -12.29
N VAL A 82 9.06 -4.82 -11.48
CA VAL A 82 9.07 -3.95 -10.29
C VAL A 82 9.83 -2.69 -10.65
N GLY A 83 9.12 -1.60 -10.86
CA GLY A 83 9.70 -0.28 -11.14
C GLY A 83 9.74 0.62 -9.90
N ASP A 84 10.19 1.85 -10.12
CA ASP A 84 10.12 2.95 -9.16
C ASP A 84 8.85 3.82 -9.40
N LEU A 85 8.80 5.02 -8.82
CA LEU A 85 7.67 5.95 -8.95
C LEU A 85 7.48 6.49 -10.38
N THR A 86 8.41 6.25 -11.31
CA THR A 86 8.27 6.60 -12.73
C THR A 86 7.52 5.53 -13.51
N ALA A 87 7.39 4.31 -12.97
CA ALA A 87 6.67 3.23 -13.64
C ALA A 87 5.19 3.58 -13.84
N THR A 88 4.68 3.28 -15.03
CA THR A 88 3.30 3.56 -15.44
C THR A 88 2.34 2.40 -15.15
N GLN A 89 2.89 1.20 -14.99
CA GLN A 89 2.18 -0.04 -14.70
C GLN A 89 3.09 -0.98 -13.93
N GLY A 90 2.54 -2.10 -13.45
CA GLY A 90 3.33 -3.09 -12.75
C GLY A 90 3.32 -2.90 -11.24
N TYR A 91 4.34 -3.46 -10.60
CA TYR A 91 4.63 -3.20 -9.20
C TYR A 91 5.57 -2.01 -9.07
N VAL A 92 5.40 -1.24 -8.02
CA VAL A 92 6.21 -0.07 -7.69
C VAL A 92 6.80 -0.28 -6.31
N ARG A 93 8.13 -0.18 -6.23
CA ARG A 93 8.88 -0.12 -4.97
C ARG A 93 9.44 1.28 -4.80
N ALA A 94 9.16 1.90 -3.66
CA ALA A 94 9.70 3.23 -3.36
C ALA A 94 9.86 3.45 -1.86
N ARG A 95 10.71 4.43 -1.53
CA ARG A 95 10.81 5.03 -0.20
C ARG A 95 10.30 6.47 -0.29
N LEU A 96 9.41 6.86 0.60
CA LEU A 96 8.76 8.16 0.58
C LEU A 96 8.34 8.58 1.99
N ASN A 97 8.35 9.87 2.28
CA ASN A 97 7.67 10.36 3.47
C ASN A 97 6.16 10.37 3.22
N MET A 98 5.42 9.58 4.00
CA MET A 98 3.99 9.43 3.85
C MET A 98 3.28 9.63 5.19
N ASP A 99 2.14 10.29 5.13
CA ASP A 99 1.14 10.23 6.19
C ASP A 99 0.12 9.13 5.88
N TRP A 100 -0.57 8.65 6.89
CA TRP A 100 -1.65 7.69 6.68
C TRP A 100 -2.76 7.84 7.70
N ALA A 101 -3.98 7.54 7.26
CA ALA A 101 -5.15 7.49 8.12
C ALA A 101 -6.21 6.52 7.55
N PRO A 102 -7.01 5.88 8.40
CA PRO A 102 -8.31 5.33 8.01
C PRO A 102 -9.20 6.39 7.35
N LEU A 103 -10.03 5.98 6.38
CA LEU A 103 -10.99 6.89 5.74
C LEU A 103 -12.05 7.38 6.74
N SER A 104 -12.38 6.59 7.76
CA SER A 104 -13.29 6.98 8.85
C SER A 104 -12.83 8.23 9.60
N ASP A 105 -11.53 8.46 9.69
CA ASP A 105 -10.94 9.58 10.42
C ASP A 105 -10.96 10.86 9.58
N ILE A 106 -11.05 10.70 8.25
CA ILE A 106 -11.05 11.77 7.26
C ILE A 106 -12.49 12.17 6.88
N GLU A 107 -13.37 11.18 6.69
CA GLU A 107 -14.77 11.34 6.27
C GLU A 107 -15.69 10.50 7.19
N PRO A 108 -15.93 10.94 8.43
CA PRO A 108 -16.77 10.20 9.37
C PRO A 108 -18.21 10.05 8.86
N GLY A 109 -18.83 8.89 9.13
CA GLY A 109 -20.22 8.58 8.75
C GLY A 109 -20.39 8.07 7.31
N ARG A 110 -19.32 7.99 6.53
CA ARG A 110 -19.37 7.44 5.17
C ARG A 110 -19.41 5.91 5.18
N ALA A 111 -20.31 5.34 4.38
CA ALA A 111 -20.39 3.89 4.19
C ALA A 111 -19.04 3.33 3.69
N ASP A 112 -18.55 2.29 4.37
CA ASP A 112 -17.26 1.63 4.15
C ASP A 112 -15.99 2.42 4.52
N ALA A 113 -16.11 3.61 5.12
CA ALA A 113 -14.95 4.41 5.53
C ALA A 113 -14.07 3.69 6.56
N GLU A 114 -14.69 2.93 7.46
CA GLU A 114 -13.99 2.13 8.48
C GLU A 114 -13.14 0.98 7.88
N LYS A 115 -13.38 0.62 6.62
CA LYS A 115 -12.74 -0.53 5.95
C LYS A 115 -11.55 -0.14 5.09
N ILE A 116 -11.30 1.15 4.89
CA ILE A 116 -10.31 1.66 3.94
C ILE A 116 -9.32 2.55 4.67
N THR A 117 -8.03 2.37 4.36
CA THR A 117 -6.96 3.25 4.80
C THR A 117 -6.22 3.81 3.59
N PHE A 118 -5.69 5.02 3.75
CA PHE A 118 -4.87 5.69 2.76
C PHE A 118 -3.50 6.01 3.33
N PHE A 119 -2.47 5.79 2.53
CA PHE A 119 -1.13 6.37 2.74
C PHE A 119 -0.92 7.40 1.63
N CYS A 120 -0.58 8.62 1.99
CA CYS A 120 -0.40 9.74 1.06
C CYS A 120 1.00 10.32 1.21
N GLY A 121 1.70 10.54 0.09
CA GLY A 121 3.01 11.18 0.07
C GLY A 121 3.24 11.96 -1.22
N TYR A 122 4.23 12.84 -1.22
CA TYR A 122 4.56 13.69 -2.36
C TYR A 122 6.00 13.51 -2.82
N THR A 123 6.21 13.40 -4.12
CA THR A 123 7.47 13.76 -4.79
C THR A 123 7.30 15.14 -5.43
N PRO A 124 8.33 15.76 -6.07
CA PRO A 124 8.13 17.01 -6.79
C PRO A 124 7.01 16.97 -7.86
N ASP A 125 6.82 15.82 -8.52
CA ASP A 125 5.94 15.70 -9.69
C ASP A 125 4.71 14.82 -9.45
N LEU A 126 4.60 14.17 -8.29
CA LEU A 126 3.61 13.12 -8.07
C LEU A 126 3.00 13.18 -6.66
N LEU A 127 1.68 13.12 -6.60
CA LEU A 127 0.95 12.66 -5.43
C LEU A 127 0.87 11.13 -5.46
N VAL A 128 1.50 10.48 -4.49
CA VAL A 128 1.46 9.03 -4.32
C VAL A 128 0.40 8.71 -3.28
N VAL A 129 -0.62 7.95 -3.68
CA VAL A 129 -1.65 7.44 -2.78
C VAL A 129 -1.65 5.92 -2.84
N LEU A 130 -1.50 5.29 -1.68
CA LEU A 130 -1.70 3.85 -1.51
C LEU A 130 -3.01 3.65 -0.77
N SER A 131 -3.84 2.74 -1.24
CA SER A 131 -5.11 2.41 -0.59
C SER A 131 -5.26 0.92 -0.39
N GLY A 132 -5.74 0.55 0.79
CA GLY A 132 -5.93 -0.83 1.20
C GLY A 132 -6.94 -0.98 2.33
N SER A 133 -7.15 -2.22 2.76
CA SER A 133 -8.06 -2.53 3.86
C SER A 133 -7.46 -2.16 5.22
N THR A 134 -8.24 -1.56 6.11
CA THR A 134 -7.84 -1.32 7.52
C THR A 134 -7.52 -2.63 8.25
N ALA A 135 -8.13 -3.75 7.85
CA ALA A 135 -7.83 -5.09 8.38
C ALA A 135 -6.38 -5.57 8.16
N HIS A 136 -5.59 -4.84 7.35
CA HIS A 136 -4.18 -5.14 7.07
C HIS A 136 -3.20 -4.18 7.77
N LEU A 137 -3.72 -3.18 8.50
CA LEU A 137 -2.90 -2.34 9.37
C LEU A 137 -2.44 -3.15 10.58
N LEU A 138 -1.20 -2.95 11.01
CA LEU A 138 -0.69 -3.56 12.23
C LEU A 138 -1.04 -2.68 13.44
N GLY A 139 -1.37 -3.32 14.56
CA GLY A 139 -1.75 -2.63 15.80
C GLY A 139 -3.23 -2.28 15.92
N THR A 140 -4.05 -2.54 14.89
CA THR A 140 -5.51 -2.38 14.93
C THR A 140 -6.20 -3.71 15.19
N PRO A 141 -7.26 -3.77 16.03
CA PRO A 141 -8.07 -4.97 16.19
C PRO A 141 -8.72 -5.33 14.86
N VAL A 142 -8.51 -6.56 14.38
CA VAL A 142 -9.14 -7.05 13.15
C VAL A 142 -10.55 -7.52 13.49
N GLU A 143 -11.58 -6.80 13.03
CA GLU A 143 -12.92 -7.38 12.96
C GLU A 143 -13.01 -8.38 11.80
N PRO A 144 -13.59 -9.58 12.00
CA PRO A 144 -13.75 -10.58 10.96
C PRO A 144 -14.92 -10.21 10.02
N ALA A 145 -14.81 -9.09 9.33
CA ALA A 145 -15.68 -8.73 8.22
C ALA A 145 -14.91 -8.84 6.91
N ALA A 146 -15.63 -9.14 5.82
CA ALA A 146 -15.08 -9.22 4.47
C ALA A 146 -14.15 -8.03 4.16
N THR A 147 -13.20 -8.22 3.25
CA THR A 147 -12.08 -7.31 2.95
C THR A 147 -12.31 -6.41 1.72
N PRO A 148 -13.46 -5.69 1.56
CA PRO A 148 -13.72 -4.96 0.33
C PRO A 148 -12.72 -3.82 0.12
N GLY A 149 -12.12 -3.25 1.18
CA GLY A 149 -11.18 -2.13 1.08
C GLY A 149 -9.89 -2.40 0.30
N SER A 150 -9.56 -3.66 0.02
CA SER A 150 -8.42 -4.03 -0.82
C SER A 150 -8.75 -4.10 -2.32
N GLN A 151 -10.01 -3.92 -2.72
CA GLN A 151 -10.46 -4.05 -4.11
C GLN A 151 -10.47 -2.70 -4.84
N PRO A 152 -9.97 -2.60 -6.08
CA PRO A 152 -9.95 -1.36 -6.86
C PRO A 152 -11.33 -0.68 -6.96
N TYR A 153 -12.41 -1.46 -7.08
CA TYR A 153 -13.78 -0.91 -7.13
C TYR A 153 -14.19 -0.24 -5.82
N ALA A 154 -13.90 -0.85 -4.68
CA ALA A 154 -14.23 -0.27 -3.37
C ALA A 154 -13.44 1.02 -3.13
N ILE A 155 -12.16 1.04 -3.49
CA ILE A 155 -11.30 2.23 -3.42
C ILE A 155 -11.87 3.35 -4.30
N ARG A 156 -12.22 3.03 -5.55
CA ARG A 156 -12.83 4.01 -6.46
C ARG A 156 -14.15 4.55 -5.91
N ARG A 157 -15.03 3.68 -5.41
CA ARG A 157 -16.29 4.09 -4.79
C ARG A 157 -16.07 4.97 -3.56
N ALA A 158 -15.05 4.68 -2.77
CA ALA A 158 -14.69 5.47 -1.59
C ALA A 158 -14.04 6.82 -1.91
N LEU A 159 -13.51 7.00 -3.12
CA LEU A 159 -12.96 8.28 -3.59
C LEU A 159 -13.96 9.12 -4.39
N GLN A 160 -15.11 8.55 -4.77
CA GLN A 160 -16.20 9.30 -5.39
C GLN A 160 -16.93 10.15 -4.34
N PRO A 161 -17.68 11.20 -4.69
CA PRO A 161 -18.58 11.85 -3.74
C PRO A 161 -19.69 10.89 -3.33
N VAL A 162 -20.14 10.99 -2.09
CA VAL A 162 -21.47 10.49 -1.73
C VAL A 162 -22.43 11.64 -2.05
N ALA A 163 -23.40 11.41 -2.93
CA ALA A 163 -24.47 12.37 -3.13
C ALA A 163 -25.10 12.68 -1.76
N PRO A 164 -25.35 13.95 -1.40
CA PRO A 164 -26.03 14.25 -0.16
C PRO A 164 -27.35 13.46 -0.15
N GLN A 165 -27.60 12.70 0.92
CA GLN A 165 -28.90 12.06 1.10
C GLN A 165 -29.91 13.18 1.30
N GLY A 166 -30.54 13.61 0.20
CA GLY A 166 -31.49 14.70 0.18
C GLY A 166 -32.68 14.37 1.06
N THR A 167 -32.81 15.06 2.18
CA THR A 167 -34.10 15.28 2.83
C THR A 167 -34.89 16.21 1.91
N GLY A 168 -35.76 15.64 1.07
CA GLY A 168 -36.93 16.28 0.47
C GLY A 168 -36.73 17.58 -0.32
N LEU A 169 -37.02 17.50 -1.63
CA LEU A 169 -37.55 18.57 -2.48
C LEU A 169 -36.72 19.87 -2.55
N ASP A 170 -35.71 19.88 -3.44
CA ASP A 170 -35.38 21.07 -4.23
C ASP A 170 -34.65 20.66 -5.52
N GLU A 171 -35.38 20.67 -6.64
CA GLU A 171 -34.90 20.34 -8.00
C GLU A 171 -34.09 21.48 -8.68
N GLN A 172 -33.43 22.36 -7.91
CA GLN A 172 -32.75 23.54 -8.49
C GLN A 172 -31.26 23.72 -8.12
N ALA A 173 -30.57 22.67 -7.70
CA ALA A 173 -29.11 22.68 -7.58
C ALA A 173 -28.44 21.49 -8.29
N GLU A 174 -28.94 21.10 -9.46
CA GLU A 174 -28.29 20.06 -10.28
C GLU A 174 -27.15 20.68 -11.11
N THR A 175 -26.13 21.16 -10.40
CA THR A 175 -24.76 21.22 -10.93
C THR A 175 -23.90 20.31 -10.07
N ASP A 176 -24.38 19.09 -9.87
CA ASP A 176 -23.65 17.99 -9.26
C ASP A 176 -22.45 17.69 -10.17
N THR A 177 -21.37 18.41 -9.90
CA THR A 177 -20.10 18.20 -10.59
C THR A 177 -19.66 16.81 -10.18
N VAL A 178 -19.80 15.84 -11.08
CA VAL A 178 -19.28 14.49 -10.89
C VAL A 178 -17.80 14.61 -10.62
N ARG A 179 -17.43 14.58 -9.34
CA ARG A 179 -16.05 14.71 -8.90
C ARG A 179 -15.25 13.56 -9.51
N SER A 180 -14.21 13.89 -10.27
CA SER A 180 -13.37 12.88 -10.89
C SER A 180 -12.61 12.09 -9.82
N LEU A 181 -12.12 10.89 -10.16
CA LEU A 181 -11.24 10.13 -9.27
C LEU A 181 -10.03 10.98 -8.81
N ALA A 182 -9.50 11.84 -9.70
CA ALA A 182 -8.37 12.70 -9.40
C ALA A 182 -8.70 13.75 -8.33
N ASP A 183 -9.90 14.34 -8.40
CA ASP A 183 -10.38 15.29 -7.39
C ASP A 183 -10.57 14.63 -6.02
N GLY A 184 -11.08 13.39 -6.00
CA GLY A 184 -11.25 12.60 -4.77
C GLY A 184 -9.90 12.30 -4.12
N ILE A 185 -8.95 11.81 -4.92
CA ILE A 185 -7.55 11.58 -4.51
C ILE A 185 -6.93 12.85 -3.92
N ALA A 186 -7.09 14.01 -4.58
CA ALA A 186 -6.53 15.27 -4.13
C ALA A 186 -7.11 15.72 -2.76
N ALA A 187 -8.42 15.57 -2.54
CA ALA A 187 -9.00 15.90 -1.24
C ALA A 187 -8.60 14.94 -0.12
N THR A 188 -8.66 13.63 -0.38
CA THR A 188 -8.25 12.64 0.62
C THR A 188 -6.81 12.90 1.02
N ALA A 189 -5.92 13.12 0.05
CA ALA A 189 -4.53 13.48 0.33
C ALA A 189 -4.43 14.72 1.23
N LYS A 190 -5.10 15.83 0.89
CA LYS A 190 -5.07 17.07 1.67
C LYS A 190 -5.50 16.87 3.13
N ALA A 191 -6.42 15.96 3.40
CA ALA A 191 -6.93 15.71 4.75
C ALA A 191 -6.09 14.72 5.57
N VAL A 192 -5.29 13.87 4.92
CA VAL A 192 -4.39 12.90 5.57
C VAL A 192 -3.11 13.56 6.11
N PHE A 193 -2.59 14.60 5.45
CA PHE A 193 -1.27 15.15 5.78
C PHE A 193 -1.25 15.83 7.16
N GLN A 194 -0.49 15.24 8.08
CA GLN A 194 -0.29 15.74 9.44
C GLN A 194 1.19 15.71 9.83
N THR A 195 1.84 14.53 9.83
CA THR A 195 3.24 14.34 10.26
C THR A 195 3.91 13.23 9.44
N PRO A 196 4.39 13.53 8.22
CA PRO A 196 4.86 12.52 7.28
C PRO A 196 5.98 11.66 7.87
N GLN A 197 5.82 10.35 7.82
CA GLN A 197 6.83 9.40 8.28
C GLN A 197 7.57 8.77 7.10
N PRO A 198 8.90 8.61 7.19
CA PRO A 198 9.64 7.87 6.18
C PRO A 198 9.16 6.41 6.13
N VAL A 199 8.64 5.99 4.98
CA VAL A 199 8.20 4.60 4.74
C VAL A 199 8.82 4.03 3.47
N GLN A 200 8.90 2.71 3.40
CA GLN A 200 9.23 1.92 2.23
C GLN A 200 8.06 0.99 1.92
N PHE A 201 7.69 0.87 0.65
CA PHE A 201 6.55 0.06 0.26
C PHE A 201 6.80 -0.70 -1.04
N LEU A 202 6.01 -1.75 -1.23
CA LEU A 202 5.80 -2.42 -2.51
C LEU A 202 4.30 -2.44 -2.79
N ALA A 203 3.90 -1.84 -3.90
CA ALA A 203 2.49 -1.70 -4.26
C ALA A 203 2.25 -2.05 -5.73
N ARG A 204 1.07 -2.58 -6.03
CA ARG A 204 0.60 -2.72 -7.42
C ARG A 204 0.01 -1.39 -7.87
N CYS A 205 0.46 -0.85 -9.00
CA CYS A 205 -0.17 0.33 -9.60
C CYS A 205 -1.60 -0.01 -10.06
N ILE A 206 -2.60 0.72 -9.57
CA ILE A 206 -4.01 0.60 -9.97
C ILE A 206 -4.33 1.62 -11.06
N SER A 207 -4.00 2.89 -10.81
CA SER A 207 -4.30 4.00 -11.71
C SER A 207 -3.23 5.08 -11.62
N ARG A 208 -3.04 5.81 -12.71
CA ARG A 208 -2.19 7.00 -12.79
C ARG A 208 -2.87 8.00 -13.70
N GLY A 209 -2.74 9.29 -13.41
CA GLY A 209 -3.35 10.32 -14.25
C GLY A 209 -2.98 11.74 -13.84
N PRO A 210 -3.37 12.73 -14.63
CA PRO A 210 -3.23 14.13 -14.24
C PRO A 210 -4.10 14.43 -13.02
N LEU A 211 -3.62 15.35 -12.20
CA LEU A 211 -4.43 16.00 -11.17
C LEU A 211 -5.09 17.27 -11.74
N PRO A 212 -6.17 17.76 -11.13
CA PRO A 212 -6.81 19.01 -11.53
C PRO A 212 -5.85 20.19 -11.48
N ASP A 213 -6.04 21.17 -12.37
CA ASP A 213 -5.27 22.41 -12.37
C ASP A 213 -5.33 23.10 -11.00
N GLY A 214 -4.19 23.61 -10.53
CA GLY A 214 -4.06 24.21 -9.19
C GLY A 214 -3.78 23.20 -8.07
N SER A 215 -3.73 21.90 -8.37
CA SER A 215 -3.22 20.90 -7.43
C SER A 215 -1.74 21.14 -7.11
N GLN A 216 -1.29 20.75 -5.92
CA GLN A 216 0.12 20.88 -5.53
C GLN A 216 1.08 20.11 -6.45
N ARG A 217 0.57 19.09 -7.17
CA ARG A 217 1.32 18.23 -8.07
C ARG A 217 0.58 18.06 -9.39
N PRO A 218 1.29 17.85 -10.50
CA PRO A 218 0.68 17.71 -11.82
C PRO A 218 -0.01 16.35 -12.03
N ALA A 219 0.37 15.32 -11.28
CA ALA A 219 -0.14 13.96 -11.47
C ALA A 219 -0.29 13.19 -10.16
N TYR A 220 -1.05 12.09 -10.22
CA TYR A 220 -1.18 11.12 -9.14
C TYR A 220 -0.78 9.71 -9.57
N LEU A 221 -0.36 8.90 -8.60
CA LEU A 221 -0.31 7.45 -8.66
C LEU A 221 -1.19 6.87 -7.55
N LEU A 222 -2.15 6.04 -7.92
CA LEU A 222 -2.96 5.24 -7.00
C LEU A 222 -2.47 3.80 -7.02
N GLY A 223 -1.99 3.30 -5.88
CA GLY A 223 -1.47 1.95 -5.72
C GLY A 223 -2.25 1.15 -4.68
N SER A 224 -2.15 -0.18 -4.77
CA SER A 224 -2.58 -1.10 -3.73
C SER A 224 -1.36 -1.75 -3.07
N PRO A 225 -1.07 -1.48 -1.79
CA PRO A 225 0.13 -2.00 -1.15
C PRO A 225 0.01 -3.51 -0.91
N LEU A 226 1.13 -4.22 -1.10
CA LEU A 226 1.39 -5.53 -0.51
C LEU A 226 1.85 -5.34 0.93
N TYR A 227 2.77 -4.40 1.15
CA TYR A 227 3.19 -3.96 2.47
C TYR A 227 3.59 -2.47 2.48
N VAL A 228 3.59 -1.88 3.67
CA VAL A 228 4.23 -0.59 3.98
C VAL A 228 5.04 -0.80 5.26
N GLU A 229 6.32 -0.46 5.19
CA GLU A 229 7.32 -0.57 6.26
C GLU A 229 7.76 0.83 6.70
N MET A 230 7.74 1.11 7.99
CA MET A 230 8.35 2.32 8.54
C MET A 230 9.87 2.21 8.51
N VAL A 231 10.51 3.29 8.12
CA VAL A 231 11.94 3.38 7.95
C VAL A 231 12.53 4.28 9.04
N ASP A 232 13.65 3.87 9.64
CA ASP A 232 14.41 4.68 10.63
C ASP A 232 13.67 4.94 11.96
N PHE A 233 12.99 3.90 12.46
CA PHE A 233 12.46 3.85 13.83
C PHE A 233 13.57 3.56 14.86
#